data_AF-A0A327YKD0-F1
#
_entry.id   AF-A0A327YKD0-F1
#
_cell.length_a   1.000
_cell.length_b   1.000
_cell.length_c   1.000
_cell.angle_alpha   90.00
_cell.angle_beta   90.00
_cell.angle_gamma   90.00
#
_symmetry.space_group_name_H-M   'P 1'
#
loop_
_entity.id
_entity.type
_entity.pdbx_description
1 polymer ?
#
loop_
_entity_poly.entity_id
_entity_poly.type
_entity_poly.pdbx_seq_one_letter_code
_entity_poly.pdbx_strand_id
1 'polypeptide(L)' 'MTAADIGTGIAMVLVIEGLVYALAPSLVERLLEALRLMPIDARRALGLATLATGMLLLWIFRG' A
#
# COMPACT_ATOMS: atom_id res chain seq x y z
N MET A 1 -10.68 -6.96 17.85
CA MET A 1 -10.63 -7.19 16.40
C MET A 1 -11.26 -8.54 16.14
N THR A 2 -12.31 -8.59 15.33
CA THR A 2 -13.00 -9.82 14.95
C THR A 2 -12.43 -10.36 13.63
N ALA A 3 -12.76 -11.62 13.28
CA ALA A 3 -12.39 -12.17 11.96
C ALA A 3 -12.99 -11.36 10.80
N ALA A 4 -14.16 -10.75 11.01
CA ALA A 4 -14.79 -9.86 10.04
C ALA A 4 -13.96 -8.60 9.78
N ASP A 5 -13.40 -7.98 10.83
CA ASP A 5 -12.56 -6.77 10.69
C ASP A 5 -11.32 -7.04 9.81
N ILE A 6 -10.69 -8.20 10.01
CA ILE A 6 -9.52 -8.64 9.23
C ILE A 6 -9.94 -8.91 7.78
N GLY A 7 -11.07 -9.60 7.59
CA GLY A 7 -11.62 -9.88 6.27
C GLY A 7 -11.92 -8.62 5.47
N THR A 8 -12.52 -7.60 6.10
CA THR A 8 -12.77 -6.29 5.47
C THR A 8 -11.47 -5.60 5.06
N GLY A 9 -10.44 -5.64 5.90
CA GLY A 9 -9.13 -5.06 5.57
C GLY A 9 -8.53 -5.70 4.31
N ILE A 10 -8.53 -7.03 4.23
CA ILE A 10 -8.04 -7.77 3.06
C ILE A 10 -8.88 -7.45 1.81
N ALA A 11 -10.21 -7.45 1.94
CA ALA A 11 -11.11 -7.15 0.82
C ALA A 11 -10.86 -5.74 0.25
N MET A 12 -10.69 -4.73 1.10
CA MET A 12 -10.40 -3.37 0.64
C MET A 12 -9.06 -3.29 -0.11
N VAL A 13 -8.01 -3.95 0.38
CA VAL A 13 -6.71 -3.99 -0.31
C VAL A 13 -6.86 -4.59 -1.71
N LEU A 14 -7.57 -5.72 -1.84
CA LEU A 14 -7.80 -6.36 -3.15
C LEU A 14 -8.60 -5.49 -4.10
N VAL A 15 -9.63 -4.78 -3.61
CA VAL A 15 -10.41 -3.85 -4.43
C VAL A 15 -9.54 -2.70 -4.93
N ILE A 16 -8.76 -2.07 -4.06
CA ILE A 16 -7.91 -0.93 -4.41
C ILE A 16 -6.82 -1.37 -5.40
N GLU A 17 -6.10 -2.46 -5.12
CA GLU A 17 -5.08 -3.02 -6.01
C GLU A 17 -5.67 -3.40 -7.38
N GLY A 18 -6.81 -4.10 -7.40
CA GLY A 18 -7.49 -4.49 -8.64
C GLY A 18 -7.91 -3.30 -9.50
N LEU A 19 -8.38 -2.21 -8.88
CA LEU A 19 -8.72 -0.97 -9.58
C LEU A 19 -7.48 -0.33 -10.20
N VAL A 20 -6.35 -0.31 -9.50
CA VAL A 20 -5.10 0.23 -10.03
C VAL A 20 -4.67 -0.56 -11.27
N TYR A 21 -4.72 -1.89 -11.22
CA TYR A 21 -4.39 -2.74 -12.37
C TYR A 21 -5.37 -2.59 -13.54
N ALA A 22 -6.68 -2.48 -13.26
CA ALA A 22 -7.71 -2.40 -14.30
C ALA A 22 -7.78 -1.02 -14.97
N LEU A 23 -7.62 0.07 -14.21
CA LEU A 23 -7.83 1.43 -14.69
C LEU A 23 -6.55 2.15 -15.10
N ALA A 24 -5.41 1.81 -14.49
CA ALA A 24 -4.14 2.50 -14.71
C ALA A 24 -2.92 1.54 -14.76
N PRO A 25 -2.92 0.52 -15.63
CA PRO A 25 -1.81 -0.44 -15.72
C PRO A 25 -0.46 0.23 -16.04
N SER A 26 -0.45 1.27 -16.87
CA SER A 26 0.78 2.02 -17.19
C SER A 26 1.36 2.81 -16.00
N LEU A 27 0.54 3.17 -15.02
CA LEU A 27 1.02 3.79 -13.78
C LEU A 27 1.82 2.79 -12.95
N VAL A 28 1.36 1.53 -12.90
CA VAL A 28 2.05 0.44 -12.19
C VAL A 28 3.42 0.20 -12.82
N GLU A 29 3.50 0.09 -14.13
CA GLU A 29 4.76 -0.10 -14.85
C GLU A 29 5.77 1.01 -14.52
N ARG A 30 5.33 2.27 -14.61
CA ARG A 30 6.17 3.44 -14.29
C ARG A 30 6.61 3.47 -12.83
N LEU A 31 5.73 3.09 -11.90
CA LEU A 31 6.07 2.95 -10.48
C LEU A 31 7.14 1.88 -10.26
N LEU A 32 6.99 0.72 -10.90
CA LEU A 32 7.95 -0.38 -10.80
C LEU A 32 9.32 0.01 -11.40
N GLU A 33 9.34 0.71 -12.52
CA GLU A 33 10.56 1.27 -13.10
C GLU A 33 11.24 2.26 -12.14
N ALA A 34 10.48 3.20 -11.58
CA ALA A 34 11.01 4.16 -10.61
C ALA A 34 11.58 3.46 -9.36
N LEU A 35 10.88 2.46 -8.83
CA LEU A 35 11.34 1.65 -7.70
C LEU A 35 12.61 0.86 -8.05
N ARG A 36 12.71 0.34 -9.28
CA ARG A 36 13.89 -0.41 -9.74
C ARG A 36 15.14 0.46 -9.83
N LEU A 37 14.98 1.74 -10.16
CA LEU A 37 16.09 2.71 -10.19
C LEU A 37 16.56 3.14 -8.79
N MET A 38 15.78 2.88 -7.74
CA MET A 38 16.15 3.24 -6.38
C MET A 38 17.17 2.26 -5.74
N PRO A 39 18.18 2.78 -5.01
CA PRO A 39 19.01 1.98 -4.12
C PRO A 39 18.17 1.19 -3.11
N ILE A 40 18.68 0.06 -2.64
CA ILE A 40 17.95 -0.82 -1.71
C ILE A 40 17.58 -0.11 -0.40
N ASP A 41 18.45 0.76 0.10
CA ASP A 41 18.21 1.50 1.34
C ASP A 41 17.10 2.54 1.19
N ALA A 42 17.03 3.21 0.05
CA ALA A 42 15.94 4.13 -0.27
C ALA A 42 14.59 3.40 -0.38
N ARG A 43 14.57 2.21 -1.01
CA ARG A 43 13.36 1.36 -1.06
C ARG A 43 12.90 0.91 0.32
N ARG A 44 13.83 0.54 1.20
CA ARG A 44 13.53 0.20 2.60
C ARG A 44 12.97 1.40 3.36
N ALA A 45 13.60 2.57 3.22
CA ALA A 45 13.13 3.80 3.86
C ALA A 45 11.71 4.18 3.39
N LEU A 46 11.43 4.05 2.09
CA LEU A 46 10.09 4.26 1.53
C LEU A 46 9.06 3.29 2.14
N GLY A 47 9.39 2.00 2.22
CA GLY A 47 8.52 0.99 2.83
C GLY A 47 8.27 1.22 4.32
N LEU A 48 9.28 1.67 5.07
CA LEU A 48 9.13 2.05 6.48
C LEU A 48 8.25 3.30 6.63
N ALA A 49 8.41 4.29 5.74
CA ALA A 49 7.59 5.51 5.75
C ALA A 49 6.12 5.20 5.45
N THR A 50 5.83 4.34 4.47
CA THR A 50 4.45 3.94 4.15
C THR A 50 3.82 3.14 5.29
N LEU A 51 4.57 2.22 5.91
CA LEU A 51 4.11 1.48 7.09
C LEU A 51 3.81 2.41 8.27
N ALA A 52 4.73 3.32 8.60
CA ALA A 52 4.55 4.26 9.71
C ALA A 52 3.33 5.16 9.49
N THR A 53 3.16 5.65 8.25
CA THR A 53 2.00 6.47 7.87
C THR A 53 0.70 5.69 7.99
N GLY A 54 0.65 4.45 7.50
CA GLY A 54 -0.52 3.58 7.62
C GLY A 54 -0.89 3.30 9.09
N MET A 55 0.09 3.05 9.93
CA MET A 55 -0.12 2.85 11.37
C MET A 55 -0.64 4.12 12.06
N LEU A 56 -0.12 5.29 11.69
CA LEU A 56 -0.60 6.58 12.19
C LEU A 56 -2.07 6.84 11.80
N LEU A 57 -2.42 6.60 10.53
CA LEU A 57 -3.81 6.75 10.06
C LEU A 57 -4.74 5.77 10.77
N LEU A 58 -4.32 4.52 10.93
CA LEU A 58 -5.09 3.52 11.68
C LEU A 58 -5.35 3.96 13.12
N TRP A 59 -4.33 4.55 13.77
CA TRP A 59 -4.46 5.10 15.11
C TRP A 59 -5.41 6.30 15.17
N ILE A 60 -5.35 7.22 14.19
CA ILE A 60 -6.24 8.39 14.13
C ILE A 60 -7.70 7.99 13.92
N PHE A 61 -7.97 7.02 13.04
CA PHE A 61 -9.34 6.66 12.68
C PHE A 61 -9.97 5.60 13.59
N ARG A 62 -9.17 4.85 14.35
CA ARG A 62 -9.67 3.83 15.30
C ARG A 62 -9.50 4.23 16.77
N GLY A 63 -8.72 5.29 17.03
CA GLY A 63 -8.51 5.87 18.35
C GLY A 63 -9.69 6.69 18.83
#